data_AF-A0A1Q7KZD5-F1
#
_entry.id   AF-A0A1Q7KZD5-F1
#
_cell.length_a   1.000
_cell.length_b   1.000
_cell.length_c   1.000
_cell.angle_alpha   90.00
_cell.angle_beta   90.00
_cell.angle_gamma   90.00
#
_symmetry.space_group_name_H-M   'P 1'
#
loop_
_entity.id
_entity.type
_entity.pdbx_description
1 polymer ?
#
loop_
_entity_poly.entity_id
_entity_poly.type
_entity_poly.pdbx_seq_one_letter_code
_entity_poly.pdbx_strand_id
1 'polypeptide(L)'
;MHWTPNKVTLLRVAVGFAAVSLFGRGAWANLLAVALTVASIALDALDGHIARKKKMATPMGAQLDILGDRMIENVYFTYFAVIGMVSLWLPILFFARGAATDFLRGLAMKAGRSGWGANAMLETWWGRMLVASRWSRGLYAAMKCLCFCYLGLELALTRGPVALVSGLGGDVSTTIRTGAQVLTWATAAFCLARGLPVFVEGWKYFAGSVGPTREVKRATQLAA
;
A
#
# COMPACT_ATOMS: atom_id res chain seq x y z
N MET A 1 25.11 15.87 -8.38
CA MET A 1 23.63 15.78 -8.40
C MET A 1 23.12 15.49 -6.99
N HIS A 2 22.40 16.42 -6.35
CA HIS A 2 21.82 16.18 -5.02
C HIS A 2 20.61 15.24 -5.12
N TRP A 3 20.76 14.01 -4.60
CA TRP A 3 19.67 13.04 -4.46
C TRP A 3 18.75 13.46 -3.31
N THR A 4 17.52 13.83 -3.65
CA THR A 4 16.45 14.16 -2.70
C THR A 4 15.56 12.93 -2.49
N PRO A 5 14.98 12.71 -1.29
CA PRO A 5 14.07 11.60 -1.03
C PRO A 5 12.94 11.50 -2.06
N ASN A 6 12.34 12.63 -2.43
CA ASN A 6 11.26 12.69 -3.42
C ASN A 6 11.66 12.12 -4.80
N LYS A 7 12.92 12.31 -5.23
CA LYS A 7 13.42 11.72 -6.49
C LYS A 7 13.55 10.21 -6.39
N VAL A 8 13.94 9.70 -5.21
CA VAL A 8 14.03 8.25 -4.95
C VAL A 8 12.63 7.64 -4.94
N THR A 9 11.65 8.29 -4.31
CA THR A 9 10.25 7.86 -4.34
C THR A 9 9.68 7.85 -5.77
N LEU A 10 9.98 8.87 -6.58
CA LEU A 10 9.57 8.89 -7.99
C LEU A 10 10.23 7.78 -8.81
N LEU A 11 11.54 7.57 -8.61
CA LEU A 11 12.29 6.49 -9.24
C LEU A 11 11.70 5.13 -8.87
N ARG A 12 11.36 4.93 -7.59
CA ARG A 12 10.70 3.73 -7.08
C ARG A 12 9.40 3.46 -7.82
N VAL A 13 8.52 4.46 -7.97
CA VAL A 13 7.28 4.32 -8.73
C VAL A 13 7.57 3.96 -10.19
N ALA A 14 8.50 4.65 -10.84
CA ALA A 14 8.89 4.34 -12.22
C ALA A 14 9.41 2.90 -12.39
N VAL A 15 10.26 2.42 -11.46
CA VAL A 15 10.76 1.03 -11.42
C VAL A 15 9.62 0.04 -11.20
N GLY A 16 8.66 0.35 -10.33
CA GLY A 16 7.47 -0.47 -10.11
C GLY A 16 6.60 -0.62 -11.36
N PHE A 17 6.36 0.47 -12.08
CA PHE A 17 5.65 0.44 -13.37
C PHE A 17 6.43 -0.31 -14.44
N ALA A 18 7.76 -0.12 -14.50
CA ALA A 18 8.62 -0.85 -15.42
C ALA A 18 8.51 -2.36 -15.14
N ALA A 19 8.64 -2.80 -13.89
CA ALA A 19 8.48 -4.20 -13.50
C ALA A 19 7.15 -4.79 -13.99
N VAL A 20 6.04 -4.08 -13.75
CA VAL A 20 4.71 -4.55 -14.20
C VAL A 20 4.59 -4.60 -15.72
N SER A 21 5.19 -3.67 -16.44
CA SER A 21 5.21 -3.70 -17.92
C SER A 21 6.06 -4.84 -18.50
N LEU A 22 7.02 -5.37 -17.74
CA LEU A 22 7.86 -6.49 -18.15
C LEU A 22 7.19 -7.85 -17.88
N PHE A 23 6.32 -7.94 -16.88
CA PHE A 23 5.58 -9.18 -16.64
C PHE A 23 4.77 -9.57 -17.88
N GLY A 24 4.75 -10.87 -18.19
CA GLY A 24 4.02 -11.43 -19.32
C GLY A 24 4.75 -11.36 -20.67
N ARG A 25 5.88 -10.66 -20.77
CA ARG A 25 6.64 -10.53 -22.05
C ARG A 25 7.60 -11.69 -22.35
N GLY A 26 7.86 -12.57 -21.39
CA GLY A 26 8.73 -13.74 -21.53
C GLY A 26 9.38 -14.14 -20.20
N ALA A 27 10.02 -15.31 -20.11
CA ALA A 27 10.63 -15.78 -18.84
C ALA A 27 11.70 -14.83 -18.30
N TRP A 28 12.67 -14.45 -19.14
CA TRP A 28 13.73 -13.54 -18.73
C TRP A 28 13.19 -12.17 -18.32
N ALA A 29 12.15 -11.69 -19.01
CA ALA A 29 11.44 -10.47 -18.64
C ALA A 29 10.70 -10.61 -17.30
N ASN A 30 10.08 -11.77 -17.01
CA ASN A 30 9.43 -12.05 -15.74
C ASN A 30 10.45 -12.12 -14.58
N LEU A 31 11.58 -12.78 -14.77
CA LEU A 31 12.66 -12.81 -13.77
C LEU A 31 13.23 -11.42 -13.51
N LEU A 32 13.44 -10.63 -14.57
CA LEU A 32 13.85 -9.24 -14.45
C LEU A 32 12.78 -8.40 -13.74
N ALA A 33 11.49 -8.62 -14.02
CA ALA A 33 10.39 -7.96 -13.32
C ALA A 33 10.36 -8.29 -11.82
N VAL A 34 10.61 -9.55 -11.43
CA VAL A 34 10.77 -9.92 -10.01
C VAL A 34 11.97 -9.19 -9.40
N ALA A 35 13.12 -9.16 -10.09
CA ALA A 35 14.29 -8.43 -9.62
C ALA A 35 14.02 -6.92 -9.46
N LEU A 36 13.30 -6.31 -10.40
CA LEU A 36 12.87 -4.90 -10.33
C LEU A 36 11.86 -4.67 -9.21
N THR A 37 10.99 -5.64 -8.92
CA THR A 37 10.07 -5.60 -7.77
C THR A 37 10.86 -5.52 -6.46
N VAL A 38 11.84 -6.40 -6.29
CA VAL A 38 12.75 -6.39 -5.12
C VAL A 38 13.52 -5.07 -5.05
N ALA A 39 14.03 -4.56 -6.19
CA ALA A 39 14.72 -3.29 -6.26
C ALA A 39 13.81 -2.11 -5.86
N SER A 40 12.56 -2.09 -6.30
CA SER A 40 11.57 -1.09 -5.90
C SER A 40 11.35 -1.08 -4.38
N ILE A 41 11.33 -2.25 -3.74
CA ILE A 41 11.16 -2.36 -2.28
C ILE A 41 12.44 -1.94 -1.55
N ALA A 42 13.62 -2.24 -2.11
CA ALA A 42 14.88 -1.75 -1.57
C ALA A 42 14.98 -0.22 -1.65
N LEU A 43 14.45 0.40 -2.72
CA LEU A 43 14.41 1.86 -2.88
C LEU A 43 13.54 2.56 -1.81
N ASP A 44 12.43 1.92 -1.39
CA ASP A 44 11.61 2.38 -0.25
C ASP A 44 12.36 2.32 1.09
N ALA A 45 13.11 1.25 1.33
CA ALA A 45 13.95 1.20 2.52
C ALA A 45 15.03 2.30 2.50
N LEU A 46 15.55 2.60 1.29
CA LEU A 46 16.62 3.56 1.07
C LEU A 46 16.15 5.01 1.23
N ASP A 47 15.01 5.42 0.66
CA ASP A 47 14.52 6.80 0.79
C ASP A 47 14.19 7.17 2.25
N GLY A 48 13.61 6.23 3.00
CA GLY A 48 13.37 6.35 4.43
C GLY A 48 14.68 6.42 5.24
N HIS A 49 15.72 5.69 4.83
CA HIS A 49 17.04 5.80 5.47
C HIS A 49 17.68 7.16 5.19
N ILE A 50 17.64 7.63 3.94
CA ILE A 50 18.21 8.93 3.53
C ILE A 50 17.49 10.08 4.23
N ALA A 51 16.15 10.04 4.30
CA ALA A 51 15.36 11.08 4.96
C ALA A 51 15.70 11.22 6.45
N ARG A 52 15.88 10.09 7.16
CA ARG A 52 16.29 10.08 8.58
C ARG A 52 17.72 10.56 8.77
N LYS A 53 18.66 10.07 7.95
CA LYS A 53 20.09 10.38 8.09
C LYS A 53 20.39 11.85 7.76
N LYS A 54 19.69 12.43 6.78
CA LYS A 54 19.89 13.81 6.35
C LYS A 54 18.98 14.82 7.06
N LYS A 55 18.08 14.39 7.95
CA LYS A 55 17.05 15.23 8.60
C LYS A 55 16.22 16.06 7.61
N MET A 56 16.06 15.57 6.38
CA MET A 56 15.29 16.24 5.30
C MET A 56 13.87 15.69 5.18
N ALA A 57 13.28 15.29 6.30
CA ALA A 57 11.90 14.84 6.33
C ALA A 57 10.98 16.05 6.13
N THR A 58 10.24 16.09 5.02
CA THR A 58 9.29 17.16 4.71
C THR A 58 7.86 16.62 4.72
N PRO A 59 6.85 17.44 5.09
CA PRO A 59 5.44 17.02 5.03
C PRO A 59 5.02 16.60 3.61
N MET A 60 5.49 17.33 2.59
CA MET A 60 5.22 17.02 1.19
C MET A 60 5.87 15.70 0.74
N GLY A 61 7.12 15.44 1.15
CA GLY A 61 7.79 14.17 0.87
C GLY A 61 7.08 12.97 1.51
N ALA A 62 6.55 13.12 2.73
CA ALA A 62 5.78 12.06 3.37
C ALA A 62 4.46 11.76 2.65
N GLN A 63 3.78 12.78 2.11
CA GLN A 63 2.58 12.58 1.29
C GLN A 63 2.89 11.91 -0.05
N LEU A 64 4.00 12.29 -0.70
CA LEU A 64 4.46 11.64 -1.93
C LEU A 64 4.81 10.17 -1.70
N ASP A 65 5.43 9.84 -0.57
CA ASP A 65 5.77 8.46 -0.22
C ASP A 65 4.52 7.60 -0.02
N ILE A 66 3.53 8.11 0.73
CA ILE A 66 2.22 7.45 0.88
C ILE A 66 1.54 7.27 -0.48
N LEU A 67 1.58 8.29 -1.35
CA LEU A 67 1.00 8.20 -2.69
C LEU A 67 1.70 7.12 -3.53
N GLY A 68 3.04 7.11 -3.53
CA GLY A 68 3.85 6.12 -4.24
C GLY A 68 3.57 4.68 -3.79
N ASP A 69 3.41 4.47 -2.47
CA ASP A 69 3.03 3.18 -1.90
C ASP A 69 1.69 2.68 -2.45
N ARG A 70 0.70 3.56 -2.53
CA ARG A 70 -0.63 3.23 -3.05
C ARG A 70 -0.63 2.96 -4.54
N MET A 71 0.15 3.72 -5.30
CA MET A 71 0.29 3.50 -6.74
C MET A 71 0.89 2.11 -7.01
N ILE A 72 2.01 1.78 -6.36
CA ILE A 72 2.67 0.48 -6.54
C ILE A 72 1.76 -0.66 -6.06
N GLU A 73 1.15 -0.54 -4.87
CA GLU A 73 0.21 -1.55 -4.35
C GLU A 73 -0.92 -1.85 -5.35
N ASN A 74 -1.57 -0.81 -5.87
CA ASN A 74 -2.69 -0.99 -6.80
C ASN A 74 -2.25 -1.52 -8.16
N VAL A 75 -1.14 -1.02 -8.71
CA VAL A 75 -0.65 -1.44 -10.03
C VAL A 75 -0.28 -2.93 -10.02
N TYR A 76 0.40 -3.41 -8.98
CA TYR A 76 0.76 -4.82 -8.86
C TYR A 76 -0.47 -5.71 -8.68
N PHE A 77 -1.35 -5.42 -7.72
CA PHE A 77 -2.54 -6.24 -7.50
C PHE A 77 -3.51 -6.23 -8.68
N THR A 78 -3.64 -5.09 -9.37
CA THR A 78 -4.47 -5.00 -10.59
C THR A 78 -3.88 -5.85 -11.70
N TYR A 79 -2.57 -5.78 -11.92
CA TYR A 79 -1.91 -6.63 -12.92
C TYR A 79 -2.13 -8.12 -12.62
N PHE A 80 -1.86 -8.55 -11.38
CA PHE A 80 -2.06 -9.95 -10.97
C PHE A 80 -3.52 -10.41 -11.06
N ALA A 81 -4.48 -9.50 -10.85
CA ALA A 81 -5.89 -9.78 -11.06
C ALA A 81 -6.26 -9.94 -12.53
N VAL A 82 -5.75 -9.08 -13.41
CA VAL A 82 -6.00 -9.14 -14.87
C VAL A 82 -5.49 -10.45 -15.48
N ILE A 83 -4.33 -10.94 -15.02
CA ILE A 83 -3.79 -12.23 -15.49
C ILE A 83 -4.41 -13.45 -14.79
N GLY A 84 -5.45 -13.25 -13.97
CA GLY A 84 -6.23 -14.30 -13.32
C GLY A 84 -5.53 -15.04 -12.19
N MET A 85 -4.44 -14.51 -11.64
CA MET A 85 -3.74 -15.13 -10.49
C MET A 85 -4.40 -14.76 -9.16
N VAL A 86 -5.06 -13.59 -9.12
CA VAL A 86 -5.69 -13.03 -7.93
C VAL A 86 -7.11 -12.59 -8.28
N SER A 87 -8.03 -12.58 -7.31
CA SER A 87 -9.40 -12.08 -7.54
C SER A 87 -9.40 -10.57 -7.76
N LEU A 88 -10.18 -10.09 -8.74
CA LEU A 88 -10.35 -8.65 -9.01
C LEU A 88 -10.89 -7.86 -7.81
N TRP A 89 -11.62 -8.51 -6.91
CA TRP A 89 -12.10 -7.90 -5.68
C TRP A 89 -10.98 -7.43 -4.74
N LEU A 90 -9.80 -8.04 -4.82
CA LEU A 90 -8.67 -7.67 -3.97
C LEU A 90 -8.13 -6.27 -4.26
N PRO A 91 -7.66 -5.93 -5.48
CA PRO A 91 -7.21 -4.56 -5.77
C PRO A 91 -8.30 -3.52 -5.51
N ILE A 92 -9.57 -3.82 -5.80
CA ILE A 92 -10.71 -2.95 -5.48
C ILE A 92 -10.77 -2.68 -3.97
N LEU A 93 -10.65 -3.71 -3.14
CA LEU A 93 -10.68 -3.60 -1.68
C LEU A 93 -9.49 -2.80 -1.15
N PHE A 94 -8.27 -3.06 -1.63
CA PHE A 94 -7.07 -2.30 -1.24
C PHE A 94 -7.22 -0.81 -1.58
N PHE A 95 -7.73 -0.50 -2.78
CA PHE A 95 -7.99 0.86 -3.22
C PHE A 95 -9.07 1.53 -2.36
N ALA A 96 -10.26 0.93 -2.25
CA ALA A 96 -11.39 1.50 -1.51
C ALA A 96 -11.04 1.74 -0.04
N ARG A 97 -10.42 0.76 0.62
CA ARG A 97 -9.95 0.89 2.00
C ARG A 97 -8.90 1.98 2.11
N GLY A 98 -7.92 2.00 1.20
CA GLY A 98 -6.86 3.00 1.16
C GLY A 98 -7.42 4.42 1.08
N ALA A 99 -8.21 4.69 0.04
CA ALA A 99 -8.86 5.97 -0.19
C ALA A 99 -9.71 6.43 1.00
N ALA A 100 -10.51 5.53 1.58
CA ALA A 100 -11.34 5.85 2.74
C ALA A 100 -10.49 6.18 3.99
N THR A 101 -9.42 5.42 4.26
CA THR A 101 -8.52 5.72 5.39
C THR A 101 -7.81 7.06 5.22
N ASP A 102 -7.44 7.41 3.99
CA ASP A 102 -6.74 8.66 3.71
C ASP A 102 -7.71 9.86 3.74
N PHE A 103 -8.96 9.68 3.30
CA PHE A 103 -10.02 10.66 3.46
C PHE A 103 -10.29 10.98 4.94
N LEU A 104 -10.47 9.95 5.78
CA LEU A 104 -10.72 10.13 7.22
C LEU A 104 -9.53 10.81 7.93
N ARG A 105 -8.29 10.45 7.55
CA ARG A 105 -7.09 11.14 8.04
C ARG A 105 -7.06 12.60 7.59
N GLY A 106 -7.46 12.89 6.37
CA GLY A 106 -7.58 14.27 5.87
C GLY A 106 -8.57 15.10 6.68
N LEU A 107 -9.72 14.53 7.05
CA LEU A 107 -10.69 15.18 7.93
C LEU A 107 -10.15 15.41 9.34
N ALA A 108 -9.46 14.42 9.92
CA ALA A 108 -8.84 14.56 11.23
C ALA A 108 -7.77 15.68 11.24
N MET A 109 -6.95 15.76 10.18
CA MET A 109 -5.96 16.83 10.01
C MET A 109 -6.62 18.22 9.94
N LYS A 110 -7.76 18.35 9.23
CA LYS A 110 -8.54 19.59 9.20
C LYS A 110 -9.12 19.96 10.58
N ALA A 111 -9.47 18.97 11.39
CA ALA A 111 -9.94 19.15 12.76
C ALA A 111 -8.81 19.41 13.79
N GLY A 112 -7.57 19.65 13.34
CA GLY A 112 -6.42 19.93 14.21
C GLY A 112 -5.81 18.70 14.88
N ARG A 113 -6.21 17.49 14.48
CA ARG A 113 -5.64 16.23 14.96
C ARG A 113 -4.60 15.71 13.99
N SER A 114 -3.38 15.52 14.46
CA SER A 114 -2.29 14.98 13.66
C SER A 114 -2.39 13.46 13.53
N GLY A 115 -1.73 12.87 12.52
CA GLY A 115 -1.60 11.41 12.44
C GLY A 115 -0.68 10.80 13.51
N TRP A 116 0.11 11.62 14.22
CA TRP A 116 1.17 11.20 15.15
C TRP A 116 1.30 12.20 16.34
N GLY A 117 1.53 11.69 17.55
CA GLY A 117 1.82 12.50 18.75
C GLY A 117 0.64 12.66 19.72
N ALA A 118 0.71 13.66 20.61
CA ALA A 118 -0.33 13.95 21.63
C ALA A 118 -1.72 14.27 21.03
N ASN A 119 -1.77 14.67 19.76
CA ASN A 119 -3.00 14.92 18.99
C ASN A 119 -3.28 13.83 17.95
N ALA A 120 -2.84 12.59 18.19
CA ALA A 120 -3.06 11.48 17.28
C ALA A 120 -4.56 11.25 17.03
N MET A 121 -4.92 11.09 15.75
CA MET A 121 -6.27 10.67 15.34
C MET A 121 -6.72 9.36 16.01
N LEU A 122 -5.78 8.44 16.24
CA LEU A 122 -6.03 7.15 16.88
C LEU A 122 -5.79 7.26 18.40
N GLU A 123 -6.86 7.33 19.15
CA GLU A 123 -6.91 7.40 20.60
C GLU A 123 -6.88 6.00 21.24
N THR A 124 -7.44 4.97 20.59
CA THR A 124 -7.49 3.63 21.21
C THR A 124 -6.14 2.90 21.22
N TRP A 125 -5.90 2.09 22.25
CA TRP A 125 -4.63 1.34 22.41
C TRP A 125 -4.45 0.29 21.31
N TRP A 126 -5.51 -0.46 20.96
CA TRP A 126 -5.50 -1.43 19.87
C TRP A 126 -5.34 -0.75 18.50
N GLY A 127 -5.95 0.42 18.28
CA GLY A 127 -5.75 1.19 17.05
C GLY A 127 -4.30 1.64 16.89
N ARG A 128 -3.68 2.14 17.96
CA ARG A 128 -2.25 2.51 17.96
C ARG A 128 -1.33 1.30 17.79
N MET A 129 -1.60 0.18 18.44
CA MET A 129 -0.81 -1.05 18.27
C MET A 129 -0.93 -1.62 16.85
N LEU A 130 -2.13 -1.67 16.29
CA LEU A 130 -2.39 -2.33 15.02
C LEU A 130 -2.01 -1.45 13.81
N VAL A 131 -2.21 -0.14 13.91
CA VAL A 131 -2.00 0.78 12.77
C VAL A 131 -0.70 1.57 12.91
N ALA A 132 -0.42 2.13 14.09
CA ALA A 132 0.70 3.05 14.30
C ALA A 132 2.03 2.35 14.66
N SER A 133 1.99 1.13 15.21
CA SER A 133 3.22 0.45 15.62
C SER A 133 4.18 0.24 14.43
N ARG A 134 5.48 0.40 14.71
CA ARG A 134 6.55 0.19 13.70
C ARG A 134 6.58 -1.26 13.23
N TRP A 135 6.32 -2.19 14.15
CA TRP A 135 6.34 -3.61 13.89
C TRP A 135 5.17 -4.05 13.00
N SER A 136 3.93 -3.63 13.28
CA SER A 136 2.77 -3.93 12.42
C SER A 136 2.90 -3.34 11.01
N ARG A 137 3.45 -2.13 10.89
CA ARG A 137 3.76 -1.51 9.59
C ARG A 137 4.80 -2.32 8.80
N GLY A 138 5.89 -2.70 9.45
CA GLY A 138 6.93 -3.54 8.86
C GLY A 138 6.40 -4.90 8.43
N LEU A 139 5.62 -5.56 9.28
CA LEU A 139 5.00 -6.85 8.98
C LEU A 139 4.08 -6.77 7.76
N TYR A 140 3.20 -5.77 7.68
CA TYR A 140 2.32 -5.59 6.52
C TYR A 140 3.11 -5.31 5.23
N ALA A 141 4.15 -4.48 5.29
CA ALA A 141 5.00 -4.22 4.15
C ALA A 141 5.74 -5.50 3.69
N ALA A 142 6.24 -6.30 4.64
CA ALA A 142 6.87 -7.58 4.38
C ALA A 142 5.88 -8.59 3.76
N MET A 143 4.66 -8.70 4.28
CA MET A 143 3.63 -9.58 3.72
C MET A 143 3.32 -9.24 2.25
N LYS A 144 3.19 -7.95 1.91
CA LYS A 144 3.00 -7.53 0.51
C LYS A 144 4.20 -7.84 -0.37
N CYS A 145 5.41 -7.55 0.13
CA CYS A 145 6.64 -7.85 -0.57
C CYS A 145 6.70 -9.34 -0.92
N LEU A 146 6.49 -10.19 0.08
CA LEU A 146 6.40 -11.63 -0.10
C LEU A 146 5.31 -12.00 -1.09
N CYS A 147 4.13 -11.38 -1.01
CA CYS A 147 3.03 -11.62 -1.94
C CYS A 147 3.41 -11.29 -3.39
N PHE A 148 4.00 -10.12 -3.65
CA PHE A 148 4.38 -9.70 -5.01
C PHE A 148 5.54 -10.52 -5.57
N CYS A 149 6.55 -10.82 -4.75
CA CYS A 149 7.66 -11.68 -5.14
C CYS A 149 7.19 -13.11 -5.42
N TYR A 150 6.30 -13.65 -4.58
CA TYR A 150 5.76 -15.00 -4.74
C TYR A 150 4.87 -15.12 -5.98
N LEU A 151 3.94 -14.18 -6.20
CA LEU A 151 3.11 -14.13 -7.41
C LEU A 151 3.94 -13.93 -8.68
N GLY A 152 4.95 -13.06 -8.63
CA GLY A 152 5.87 -12.84 -9.75
C GLY A 152 6.72 -14.07 -10.06
N LEU A 153 7.18 -14.79 -9.03
CA LEU A 153 7.94 -16.03 -9.18
C LEU A 153 7.05 -17.16 -9.70
N GLU A 154 5.82 -17.32 -9.18
CA GLU A 154 4.85 -18.27 -9.70
C GLU A 154 4.59 -18.01 -11.19
N LEU A 155 4.41 -16.74 -11.59
CA LEU A 155 4.24 -16.36 -12.99
C LEU A 155 5.45 -16.74 -13.85
N ALA A 156 6.67 -16.53 -13.33
CA ALA A 156 7.90 -16.89 -14.02
C ALA A 156 8.04 -18.42 -14.18
N LEU A 157 7.66 -19.20 -13.16
CA LEU A 157 7.80 -20.66 -13.12
C LEU A 157 6.69 -21.41 -13.86
N THR A 158 5.46 -20.88 -13.88
CA THR A 158 4.30 -21.56 -14.49
C THR A 158 4.03 -21.15 -15.94
N ARG A 159 4.39 -19.92 -16.33
CA ARG A 159 4.08 -19.37 -17.68
C ARG A 159 5.30 -18.97 -18.50
N GLY A 160 6.53 -19.27 -18.06
CA GLY A 160 7.77 -19.01 -18.81
C GLY A 160 8.36 -20.27 -19.48
N PRO A 161 9.29 -20.15 -20.46
CA PRO A 161 10.00 -21.28 -21.07
C PRO A 161 10.84 -22.13 -20.10
N VAL A 162 11.14 -21.64 -18.88
CA VAL A 162 11.67 -22.44 -17.77
C VAL A 162 10.48 -23.00 -16.98
N ALA A 163 9.57 -23.67 -17.68
CA ALA A 163 8.46 -24.38 -17.07
C ALA A 163 8.97 -25.67 -16.42
N LEU A 164 10.01 -25.53 -15.58
CA LEU A 164 10.66 -26.59 -14.83
C LEU A 164 9.63 -27.32 -13.97
N VAL A 165 8.62 -26.58 -13.49
CA VAL A 165 7.49 -27.11 -12.73
C VAL A 165 6.41 -27.74 -13.62
N SER A 166 6.27 -27.32 -14.88
CA SER A 166 5.30 -27.97 -15.80
C SER A 166 5.64 -29.43 -16.10
N GLY A 167 6.93 -29.81 -15.95
CA GLY A 167 7.38 -31.20 -16.00
C GLY A 167 7.34 -31.92 -14.65
N LEU A 168 7.28 -31.19 -13.52
CA LEU A 168 7.27 -31.72 -12.15
C LEU A 168 5.83 -31.86 -11.61
N GLY A 169 4.96 -32.59 -12.31
CA GLY A 169 3.66 -33.04 -11.79
C GLY A 169 2.61 -31.96 -11.47
N GLY A 170 1.34 -32.31 -11.61
CA GLY A 170 0.22 -31.40 -11.30
C GLY A 170 0.19 -30.94 -9.83
N ASP A 171 0.69 -31.78 -8.91
CA ASP A 171 0.61 -31.56 -7.46
C ASP A 171 1.52 -30.43 -6.95
N VAL A 172 2.66 -30.21 -7.61
CA VAL A 172 3.58 -29.12 -7.23
C VAL A 172 3.03 -27.76 -7.66
N SER A 173 2.46 -27.69 -8.87
CA SER A 173 1.86 -26.45 -9.38
C SER A 173 0.63 -26.02 -8.59
N THR A 174 -0.21 -26.98 -8.18
CA THR A 174 -1.38 -26.69 -7.33
C THR A 174 -0.97 -26.21 -5.95
N THR A 175 0.04 -26.84 -5.34
CA THR A 175 0.55 -26.44 -4.02
C THR A 175 1.10 -25.01 -4.03
N ILE A 176 1.87 -24.63 -5.07
CA ILE A 176 2.38 -23.26 -5.22
C ILE A 176 1.23 -22.26 -5.34
N ARG A 177 0.23 -22.56 -6.18
CA ARG A 177 -0.93 -21.67 -6.37
C ARG A 177 -1.75 -21.51 -5.10
N THR A 178 -1.99 -22.59 -4.36
CA THR A 178 -2.69 -22.52 -3.07
C THR A 178 -1.92 -21.67 -2.07
N GLY A 179 -0.59 -21.81 -2.02
CA GLY A 179 0.29 -20.96 -1.21
C GLY A 179 0.15 -19.47 -1.55
N ALA A 180 0.17 -19.11 -2.83
CA ALA A 180 -0.03 -17.73 -3.29
C ALA A 180 -1.38 -17.18 -2.84
N GLN A 181 -2.45 -17.96 -3.02
CA GLN A 181 -3.81 -17.55 -2.64
C GLN A 181 -3.95 -17.35 -1.14
N VAL A 182 -3.45 -18.29 -0.33
CA VAL A 182 -3.47 -18.18 1.13
C VAL A 182 -2.73 -16.94 1.60
N LEU A 183 -1.53 -16.68 1.08
CA LEU A 183 -0.75 -15.49 1.43
C LEU A 183 -1.46 -14.20 1.02
N THR A 184 -2.07 -14.19 -0.17
CA THR A 184 -2.79 -13.01 -0.67
C THR A 184 -4.02 -12.70 0.19
N TRP A 185 -4.84 -13.71 0.51
CA TRP A 185 -6.01 -13.55 1.37
C TRP A 185 -5.63 -13.20 2.81
N ALA A 186 -4.56 -13.78 3.35
CA ALA A 186 -4.03 -13.40 4.66
C ALA A 186 -3.59 -11.93 4.68
N THR A 187 -2.94 -11.46 3.60
CA THR A 187 -2.54 -10.05 3.45
C THR A 187 -3.77 -9.14 3.36
N ALA A 188 -4.83 -9.56 2.66
CA ALA A 188 -6.08 -8.83 2.56
C ALA A 188 -6.83 -8.75 3.90
N ALA A 189 -6.88 -9.86 4.64
CA ALA A 189 -7.47 -9.90 5.98
C ALA A 189 -6.73 -8.96 6.94
N PHE A 190 -5.39 -8.98 6.92
CA PHE A 190 -4.58 -8.08 7.74
C PHE A 190 -4.75 -6.61 7.32
N CYS A 191 -4.88 -6.35 6.01
CA CYS A 191 -5.21 -5.03 5.46
C CYS A 191 -6.53 -4.49 6.01
N LEU A 192 -7.59 -5.31 6.03
CA LEU A 192 -8.89 -4.96 6.59
C LEU A 192 -8.83 -4.73 8.11
N ALA A 193 -8.17 -5.63 8.84
CA ALA A 193 -8.01 -5.52 10.27
C ALA A 193 -7.34 -4.19 10.65
N ARG A 194 -6.30 -3.77 9.91
CA ARG A 194 -5.64 -2.47 10.10
C ARG A 194 -6.47 -1.28 9.67
N GLY A 195 -7.43 -1.44 8.76
CA GLY A 195 -8.35 -0.38 8.35
C GLY A 195 -9.39 -0.07 9.42
N LEU A 196 -9.85 -1.09 10.14
CA LEU A 196 -10.99 -1.02 11.05
C LEU A 196 -10.85 0.06 12.15
N PRO A 197 -9.72 0.20 12.87
CA PRO A 197 -9.57 1.26 13.88
C PRO A 197 -9.65 2.67 13.28
N VAL A 198 -9.13 2.85 12.07
CA VAL A 198 -9.16 4.15 11.39
C VAL A 198 -10.58 4.53 11.00
N PHE A 199 -11.40 3.57 10.58
CA PHE A 199 -12.81 3.80 10.30
C PHE A 199 -13.58 4.14 11.57
N VAL A 200 -13.46 3.32 12.62
CA VAL A 200 -14.22 3.48 13.87
C VAL A 200 -13.93 4.83 14.53
N GLU A 201 -12.66 5.22 14.62
CA GLU A 201 -12.27 6.47 15.27
C GLU A 201 -12.37 7.67 14.33
N GLY A 202 -12.10 7.45 13.03
CA GLY A 202 -12.20 8.47 11.99
C GLY A 202 -13.62 8.93 11.72
N TRP A 203 -14.61 8.04 11.86
CA TRP A 203 -16.02 8.34 11.61
C TRP A 203 -16.54 9.52 12.45
N LYS A 204 -15.98 9.71 13.66
CA LYS A 204 -16.33 10.84 14.54
C LYS A 204 -16.05 12.20 13.87
N TYR A 205 -14.97 12.32 13.11
CA TYR A 205 -14.61 13.55 12.41
C TYR A 205 -15.48 13.80 11.17
N PHE A 206 -15.93 12.73 10.51
CA PHE A 206 -16.91 12.83 9.44
C PHE A 206 -18.27 13.28 9.99
N ALA A 207 -18.78 12.62 11.04
CA ALA A 207 -20.04 13.01 11.68
C ALA A 207 -19.99 14.47 12.21
N GLY A 208 -18.85 14.89 12.77
CA GLY A 208 -18.66 16.27 13.25
C GLY A 208 -18.58 17.33 12.14
N SER A 209 -18.16 16.96 10.92
CA SER A 209 -18.09 17.88 9.77
C SER A 209 -19.39 17.97 8.96
N VAL A 210 -20.31 17.03 9.15
CA VAL A 210 -21.65 16.99 8.53
C VAL A 210 -22.71 17.66 9.44
N GLY A 211 -22.39 17.94 10.71
CA GLY A 211 -23.26 18.69 11.62
C GLY A 211 -23.52 20.12 11.10
N PRO A 212 -24.72 20.70 11.35
CA PRO A 212 -25.11 21.96 10.74
C PRO A 212 -24.11 23.05 11.09
N THR A 213 -23.52 23.66 10.06
CA THR A 213 -22.60 24.79 10.12
C THR A 213 -23.29 25.96 10.84
N ARG A 214 -23.22 25.97 12.18
CA ARG A 214 -23.71 27.08 13.01
C ARG A 214 -23.06 28.41 12.62
N GLU A 215 -21.90 28.36 11.97
CA GLU A 215 -21.18 29.55 11.48
C GLU A 215 -21.84 30.23 10.27
N VAL A 216 -22.48 29.47 9.36
CA VAL A 216 -23.15 30.08 8.19
C VAL A 216 -24.43 30.81 8.60
N LYS A 217 -25.24 30.23 9.50
CA LYS A 217 -26.44 30.91 10.03
C LYS A 217 -26.11 32.19 10.80
N ARG A 218 -24.99 32.24 11.52
CA ARG A 218 -24.58 33.42 12.31
C ARG A 218 -24.06 34.55 11.42
N ALA A 219 -23.36 34.23 10.33
CA ALA A 219 -22.94 35.22 9.34
C ALA A 219 -24.13 35.82 8.58
N THR A 220 -25.17 35.03 8.27
CA THR A 220 -26.39 35.54 7.63
C THR A 220 -27.29 36.34 8.58
N GLN A 221 -27.31 36.03 9.89
CA GLN A 221 -28.06 36.79 10.89
C GLN A 221 -27.39 38.10 11.35
N LEU A 222 -26.07 38.25 11.14
CA LEU A 222 -25.36 39.52 11.42
C LEU A 222 -25.36 40.46 10.19
N ALA A 223 -25.76 39.96 9.03
CA ALA A 223 -25.85 40.71 7.78
C ALA A 223 -27.31 41.11 7.42
N ALA A 224 -28.28 40.78 8.27
CA ALA A 224 -29.70 41.14 8.17
C ALA A 224 -30.09 42.01 9.37
#